data_AF-A0A502EMJ4-F1
#
_entry.id   AF-A0A502EMJ4-F1
#
_cell.length_a   1.000
_cell.length_b   1.000
_cell.length_c   1.000
_cell.angle_alpha   90.00
_cell.angle_beta   90.00
_cell.angle_gamma   90.00
#
_symmetry.space_group_name_H-M   'P 1'
#
loop_
_entity.id
_entity.type
_entity.pdbx_description
1 polymer ?
#
loop_
_entity_poly.entity_id
_entity_poly.type
_entity_poly.pdbx_seq_one_letter_code
_entity_poly.pdbx_strand_id
1 'polypeptide(L)'
;MRKILIFIPIIVLGCVNKLQEDRLYLKEIKVKNKAIEWFYYSNVSSTTADYVLLYDTINGKNDTIVNSTNIKDVRFSNDTITLFFYGKPKKYDDYLIIKKNIEYFKIKIDTNSVSKEPMPSRESYLKK
;
A
#
# COMPACT_ATOMS: atom_id res chain seq x y z
N MET A 1 42.08 16.11 44.22
CA MET A 1 41.89 16.22 42.76
C MET A 1 40.65 15.43 42.37
N ARG A 2 39.51 16.08 42.15
CA ARG A 2 38.24 15.43 41.78
C ARG A 2 38.13 15.41 40.25
N LYS A 3 38.13 14.23 39.63
CA LYS A 3 37.89 14.05 38.19
C LYS A 3 36.38 14.00 37.97
N ILE A 4 35.83 14.98 37.26
CA ILE A 4 34.42 14.99 36.85
C ILE A 4 34.36 14.25 35.51
N LEU A 5 33.70 13.08 35.52
CA LEU A 5 33.45 12.29 34.32
C LEU A 5 32.19 12.86 33.64
N ILE A 6 32.36 13.57 32.53
CA ILE A 6 31.23 14.11 31.76
C ILE A 6 30.65 12.97 30.92
N PHE A 7 29.51 12.44 31.34
CA PHE A 7 28.69 11.54 30.53
C PHE A 7 27.93 12.39 29.50
N ILE A 8 28.29 12.29 28.22
CA ILE A 8 27.49 12.83 27.12
C ILE A 8 26.56 11.70 26.66
N PRO A 9 25.25 11.73 26.97
CA PRO A 9 24.34 10.79 26.36
C PRO A 9 24.14 11.21 24.91
N ILE A 10 24.60 10.35 24.01
CA ILE A 10 24.39 10.41 22.57
C ILE A 10 22.88 10.52 22.32
N ILE A 11 22.44 11.67 21.82
CA ILE A 11 21.07 11.87 21.35
C ILE A 11 20.92 10.98 20.11
N VAL A 12 20.34 9.80 20.30
CA VAL A 12 19.87 8.98 19.19
C VAL A 12 18.72 9.76 18.57
N LEU A 13 19.01 10.48 17.48
CA LEU A 13 18.02 11.04 16.56
C LEU A 13 17.23 9.86 15.98
N GLY A 14 16.19 9.46 16.71
CA GLY A 14 15.16 8.58 16.20
C GLY A 14 14.40 9.32 15.11
N CYS A 15 14.88 9.24 13.86
CA CYS A 15 14.00 9.30 12.71
C CYS A 15 13.18 8.00 12.68
N VAL A 16 12.31 7.80 13.67
CA VAL A 16 11.36 6.69 13.67
C VAL A 16 10.24 7.08 12.73
N ASN A 17 10.34 6.59 11.49
CA ASN A 17 9.28 6.26 10.53
C ASN A 17 7.88 6.84 10.77
N LYS A 18 7.71 8.17 10.79
CA LYS A 18 6.38 8.82 10.79
C LYS A 18 5.50 8.40 9.60
N LEU A 19 6.13 7.95 8.51
CA LEU A 19 5.42 7.58 7.29
C LEU A 19 4.50 6.35 7.44
N GLN A 20 4.71 5.49 8.46
CA GLN A 20 3.86 4.31 8.68
C GLN A 20 2.55 4.65 9.39
N GLU A 21 2.51 5.69 10.23
CA GLU A 21 1.33 6.11 10.98
C GLU A 21 0.22 6.68 10.07
N ASP A 22 0.60 7.14 8.87
CA ASP A 22 -0.31 7.78 7.93
C ASP A 22 -1.01 6.81 6.96
N ARG A 23 -0.87 5.48 7.13
CA ARG A 23 -1.50 4.50 6.22
C ARG A 23 -2.95 4.22 6.61
N LEU A 24 -3.86 4.40 5.66
CA LEU A 24 -5.26 4.00 5.77
C LEU A 24 -5.50 2.74 4.94
N TYR A 25 -5.63 1.61 5.63
CA TYR A 25 -5.84 0.32 5.00
C TYR A 25 -7.28 0.17 4.50
N LEU A 26 -7.39 -0.08 3.20
CA LEU A 26 -8.64 -0.43 2.53
C LEU A 26 -8.88 -1.94 2.60
N LYS A 27 -7.81 -2.73 2.46
CA LYS A 27 -7.88 -4.19 2.51
C LYS A 27 -6.53 -4.80 2.88
N GLU A 28 -6.56 -5.90 3.63
CA GLU A 28 -5.40 -6.75 3.89
C GLU A 28 -5.81 -8.20 3.64
N ILE A 29 -5.00 -8.94 2.87
CA ILE A 29 -5.22 -10.36 2.59
C ILE A 29 -3.99 -11.14 3.02
N LYS A 30 -4.11 -11.94 4.08
CA LYS A 30 -3.01 -12.78 4.58
C LYS A 30 -2.94 -14.10 3.80
N VAL A 31 -1.75 -14.44 3.32
CA VAL A 31 -1.49 -15.67 2.55
C VAL A 31 -0.15 -16.26 2.97
N LYS A 32 -0.17 -17.36 3.72
CA LYS A 32 1.03 -17.99 4.29
C LYS A 32 1.88 -16.95 5.06
N ASN A 33 3.12 -16.73 4.63
CA ASN A 33 4.10 -15.81 5.23
C ASN A 33 4.12 -14.44 4.52
N LYS A 34 3.04 -14.11 3.83
CA LYS A 34 2.90 -12.88 3.05
C LYS A 34 1.57 -12.19 3.39
N ALA A 35 1.51 -10.89 3.18
CA ALA A 35 0.27 -10.12 3.19
C ALA A 35 0.18 -9.28 1.91
N ILE A 36 -1.00 -9.26 1.29
CA ILE A 36 -1.32 -8.32 0.22
C ILE A 36 -2.02 -7.14 0.87
N GLU A 37 -1.36 -6.00 0.90
CA GLU A 37 -1.84 -4.79 1.55
C GLU A 37 -2.35 -3.81 0.49
N TRP A 38 -3.56 -3.30 0.67
CA TRP A 38 -4.11 -2.21 -0.12
C TRP A 38 -4.43 -1.03 0.80
N PHE A 39 -3.75 0.09 0.60
CA PHE A 39 -3.89 1.29 1.43
C PHE A 39 -3.63 2.56 0.62
N TYR A 40 -3.91 3.70 1.22
CA TYR A 40 -3.46 5.02 0.76
C TYR A 40 -2.93 5.84 1.95
N TYR A 41 -2.22 6.92 1.70
CA TYR A 41 -1.70 7.79 2.75
C TYR A 41 -2.72 8.88 3.11
N SER A 42 -3.09 9.00 4.38
CA SER A 42 -4.10 9.92 4.94
C SER A 42 -3.74 11.39 4.75
N ASN A 43 -2.46 11.72 4.86
CA ASN A 43 -1.94 13.10 4.80
C ASN A 43 -1.83 13.66 3.38
N VAL A 44 -2.24 12.87 2.37
CA VAL A 44 -2.15 13.24 0.97
C VAL A 44 -3.59 13.28 0.45
N SER A 45 -3.94 14.32 -0.32
CA SER A 45 -5.32 14.67 -0.71
C SER A 45 -6.23 13.49 -1.13
N SER A 46 -7.53 13.75 -1.20
CA SER A 46 -8.52 12.81 -1.76
C SER A 46 -8.28 12.40 -3.22
N THR A 47 -7.25 12.91 -3.90
CA THR A 47 -6.82 12.51 -5.26
C THR A 47 -5.54 11.66 -5.28
N THR A 48 -5.00 11.27 -4.12
CA THR A 48 -3.77 10.47 -4.03
C THR A 48 -3.95 9.08 -4.62
N ALA A 49 -2.87 8.51 -5.14
CA ALA A 49 -2.87 7.14 -5.61
C ALA A 49 -2.85 6.14 -4.44
N ASP A 50 -3.56 5.04 -4.64
CA ASP A 50 -3.56 3.89 -3.74
C ASP A 50 -2.34 3.01 -4.03
N TYR A 51 -1.88 2.32 -3.00
CA TYR A 51 -0.78 1.36 -3.04
C TYR A 51 -1.33 -0.04 -2.83
N VAL A 52 -0.91 -0.97 -3.69
CA VAL A 52 -1.04 -2.40 -3.44
C VAL A 52 0.36 -2.98 -3.31
N LEU A 53 0.68 -3.52 -2.13
CA LEU A 53 1.97 -4.09 -1.80
C LEU A 53 1.86 -5.60 -1.53
N LEU A 54 2.93 -6.31 -1.82
CA LEU A 54 3.20 -7.63 -1.26
C LEU A 54 4.19 -7.47 -0.11
N TYR A 55 3.74 -7.73 1.11
CA TYR A 55 4.55 -7.70 2.31
C TYR A 55 5.01 -9.11 2.70
N ASP A 56 6.31 -9.27 2.92
CA ASP A 56 6.91 -10.46 3.52
C ASP A 56 6.91 -10.32 5.04
N THR A 57 6.07 -11.10 5.71
CA THR A 57 5.91 -11.01 7.16
C THR A 57 7.07 -11.63 7.93
N ILE A 58 7.95 -12.40 7.28
CA ILE A 58 9.16 -12.98 7.90
C ILE A 58 10.32 -12.01 7.79
N ASN A 59 10.56 -11.49 6.58
CA ASN A 59 11.74 -10.68 6.28
C ASN A 59 11.50 -9.18 6.46
N GLY A 60 10.26 -8.76 6.70
CA GLY A 60 9.89 -7.34 6.83
C GLY A 60 10.09 -6.54 5.54
N LYS A 61 9.98 -7.20 4.37
CA LYS A 61 10.21 -6.58 3.05
C LYS A 61 8.89 -6.32 2.34
N ASN A 62 8.82 -5.22 1.59
CA ASN A 62 7.63 -4.85 0.83
C ASN A 62 8.00 -4.67 -0.64
N ASP A 63 7.27 -5.33 -1.52
CA ASP A 63 7.33 -5.09 -2.95
C ASP A 63 6.06 -4.43 -3.44
N THR A 64 6.19 -3.35 -4.22
CA THR A 64 5.05 -2.65 -4.80
C THR A 64 4.52 -3.40 -6.01
N ILE A 65 3.27 -3.85 -5.92
CA ILE A 65 2.55 -4.47 -7.05
C ILE A 65 2.06 -3.38 -8.00
N VAL A 66 1.37 -2.37 -7.46
CA VAL A 66 0.88 -1.22 -8.23
C VAL A 66 0.70 0.00 -7.33
N ASN A 67 0.87 1.19 -7.93
CA ASN A 67 0.54 2.48 -7.37
C ASN A 67 -0.38 3.18 -8.38
N SER A 68 -1.66 3.34 -8.07
CA SER A 68 -2.68 3.75 -9.05
C SER A 68 -3.83 4.55 -8.42
N THR A 69 -4.41 5.46 -9.19
CA THR A 69 -5.51 6.33 -8.76
C THR A 69 -6.90 5.75 -9.05
N ASN A 70 -7.01 4.59 -9.69
CA ASN A 70 -8.28 4.03 -10.13
C ASN A 70 -8.45 2.54 -9.80
N ILE A 71 -7.83 2.08 -8.71
CA ILE A 71 -8.05 0.73 -8.18
C ILE A 71 -9.47 0.67 -7.60
N LYS A 72 -10.20 -0.37 -7.97
CA LYS A 72 -11.56 -0.65 -7.52
C LYS A 72 -11.57 -1.71 -6.42
N ASP A 73 -10.83 -2.79 -6.60
CA ASP A 73 -10.80 -3.91 -5.66
C ASP A 73 -9.51 -4.73 -5.86
N VAL A 74 -9.12 -5.43 -4.81
CA VAL A 74 -8.03 -6.41 -4.81
C VAL A 74 -8.57 -7.74 -4.29
N ARG A 75 -8.35 -8.81 -5.05
CA ARG A 75 -8.73 -10.17 -4.68
C ARG A 75 -7.57 -11.13 -4.82
N PHE A 76 -7.63 -12.21 -4.06
CA PHE A 76 -6.66 -13.28 -4.11
C PHE A 76 -7.37 -14.63 -4.20
N SER A 77 -6.93 -15.47 -5.13
CA SER A 77 -7.38 -16.86 -5.26
C SER A 77 -6.36 -17.65 -6.08
N ASN A 78 -6.05 -18.88 -5.68
CA ASN A 78 -5.18 -19.81 -6.43
C ASN A 78 -3.86 -19.16 -6.88
N ASP A 79 -3.11 -18.58 -5.93
CA ASP A 79 -1.84 -17.86 -6.16
C ASP A 79 -1.93 -16.70 -7.17
N THR A 80 -3.15 -16.22 -7.45
CA THR A 80 -3.42 -15.13 -8.38
C THR A 80 -4.00 -13.93 -7.65
N ILE A 81 -3.27 -12.82 -7.73
CA ILE A 81 -3.71 -11.49 -7.30
C ILE A 81 -4.46 -10.85 -8.46
N THR A 82 -5.76 -10.64 -8.30
CA THR A 82 -6.58 -9.95 -9.30
C THR A 82 -6.81 -8.51 -8.87
N LEU A 83 -6.33 -7.57 -9.69
CA LEU A 83 -6.49 -6.14 -9.52
C LEU A 83 -7.63 -5.67 -10.42
N PHE A 84 -8.69 -5.15 -9.81
CA PHE A 84 -9.83 -4.57 -10.52
C PHE A 84 -9.64 -3.06 -10.63
N PHE A 85 -9.82 -2.51 -11.82
CA PHE A 85 -9.68 -1.08 -12.09
C PHE A 85 -10.97 -0.49 -12.64
N TYR A 86 -11.20 0.79 -12.36
CA TYR A 86 -12.16 1.61 -13.09
C TYR A 86 -11.58 1.99 -14.45
N GLY A 87 -11.77 1.12 -15.44
CA GLY A 87 -11.19 1.27 -16.78
C GLY A 87 -9.72 0.84 -16.84
N LYS A 88 -8.93 1.42 -17.76
CA LYS A 88 -7.51 1.09 -17.91
C LYS A 88 -6.70 1.53 -16.68
N PRO A 89 -5.74 0.73 -16.19
CA PRO A 89 -4.91 1.13 -15.05
C PRO A 89 -4.17 2.43 -15.34
N LYS A 90 -4.27 3.38 -14.40
CA LYS A 90 -3.60 4.68 -14.53
C LYS A 90 -3.15 5.23 -13.18
N LYS A 91 -2.20 6.14 -13.24
CA LYS A 91 -1.80 6.99 -12.12
C LYS A 91 -1.93 8.43 -12.60
N TYR A 92 -2.91 9.14 -12.04
CA TYR A 92 -3.31 10.47 -12.52
C TYR A 92 -3.72 10.41 -14.02
N ASP A 93 -2.92 11.04 -14.89
CA ASP A 93 -3.17 11.12 -16.33
C ASP A 93 -2.40 10.06 -17.13
N ASP A 94 -1.47 9.34 -16.49
CA ASP A 94 -0.60 8.37 -17.17
C ASP A 94 -1.12 6.94 -17.04
N TYR A 95 -1.14 6.21 -18.15
CA TYR A 95 -1.44 4.77 -18.15
C TYR A 95 -0.28 3.95 -17.56
N LEU A 96 -0.64 2.89 -16.83
CA LEU A 96 0.34 2.02 -16.17
C LEU A 96 0.47 0.69 -16.90
N ILE A 97 1.72 0.24 -17.02
CA ILE A 97 2.03 -1.15 -17.35
C ILE A 97 2.33 -1.87 -16.02
N ILE A 98 1.49 -2.83 -15.67
CA ILE A 98 1.63 -3.61 -14.43
C ILE A 98 2.34 -4.92 -14.75
N LYS A 99 3.28 -5.32 -13.88
CA LYS A 99 3.98 -6.60 -14.00
C LYS A 99 2.96 -7.75 -13.95
N LYS A 100 3.19 -8.79 -14.76
CA LYS A 100 2.31 -9.96 -14.80
C LYS A 100 2.51 -10.91 -13.61
N ASN A 101 3.67 -10.87 -12.96
CA ASN A 101 4.02 -11.72 -11.83
C ASN A 101 4.80 -10.91 -10.78
N ILE A 102 4.73 -11.36 -9.53
CA ILE A 102 5.56 -10.88 -8.42
C ILE A 102 5.87 -12.07 -7.51
N GLU A 103 7.16 -12.34 -7.29
CA GLU A 103 7.62 -13.62 -6.73
C GLU A 103 6.92 -14.83 -7.42
N TYR A 104 6.22 -15.68 -6.65
CA TYR A 104 5.46 -16.83 -7.16
C TYR A 104 3.99 -16.51 -7.47
N PHE A 105 3.53 -15.28 -7.21
CA PHE A 105 2.15 -14.87 -7.46
C PHE A 105 1.96 -14.37 -8.90
N LYS A 106 0.85 -14.77 -9.50
CA LYS A 106 0.38 -14.22 -10.79
C LYS A 106 -0.44 -12.96 -10.53
N ILE A 107 -0.30 -11.96 -11.39
CA ILE A 107 -1.07 -10.71 -11.35
C ILE A 107 -1.99 -10.68 -12.58
N LYS A 108 -3.29 -10.60 -12.33
CA LYS A 108 -4.31 -10.44 -13.36
C LYS A 108 -4.97 -9.06 -13.23
N ILE A 109 -5.16 -8.41 -14.37
CA ILE A 109 -5.81 -7.10 -14.43
C ILE A 109 -7.22 -7.29 -15.00
N ASP A 110 -8.22 -6.78 -14.29
CA ASP A 110 -9.60 -6.68 -14.76
C ASP A 110 -9.96 -5.19 -14.92
N THR A 111 -10.31 -4.80 -16.15
CA THR A 111 -10.69 -3.41 -16.50
C THR A 111 -12.16 -3.29 -16.87
N ASN A 112 -12.90 -4.41 -16.88
CA ASN A 112 -14.31 -4.47 -17.28
C ASN A 112 -15.25 -4.08 -16.13
N SER A 113 -14.68 -3.74 -14.99
CA SER A 113 -15.38 -3.52 -13.74
C SER A 113 -16.00 -2.13 -13.66
N VAL A 114 -16.86 -1.78 -14.62
CA VAL A 114 -17.71 -0.59 -14.55
C VAL A 114 -18.64 -0.76 -13.34
N SER A 115 -18.46 0.02 -12.26
CA SER A 115 -19.47 0.05 -11.20
C SER A 115 -20.68 0.84 -11.67
N LYS A 116 -21.87 0.40 -11.25
CA LYS A 116 -23.09 1.20 -11.32
C LYS A 116 -23.19 2.21 -10.18
N GLU A 117 -22.28 2.13 -9.20
CA GLU A 117 -22.26 2.94 -8.00
C GLU A 117 -21.05 3.88 -7.99
N PRO A 118 -21.20 5.13 -7.52
CA PRO A 118 -20.09 6.04 -7.37
C PRO A 118 -19.04 5.47 -6.41
N MET A 119 -17.77 5.77 -6.67
CA MET A 119 -16.67 5.38 -5.79
C MET A 119 -16.96 5.95 -4.37
N PRO A 120 -16.92 5.14 -3.31
CA PRO A 120 -17.15 5.64 -1.96
C PRO A 120 -16.15 6.74 -1.62
N SER A 121 -16.61 7.79 -0.92
CA SER A 121 -15.73 8.90 -0.55
C SER A 121 -14.63 8.41 0.39
N ARG A 122 -13.39 8.85 0.15
CA ARG A 122 -12.23 8.44 0.97
C ARG A 122 -12.37 8.84 2.44
N GLU A 123 -13.14 9.90 2.70
CA GLU A 123 -13.51 10.36 4.04
C GLU A 123 -14.23 9.30 4.88
N SER A 124 -14.94 8.36 4.25
CA SER A 124 -15.61 7.27 4.97
C SER A 124 -14.64 6.29 5.65
N TYR A 125 -13.37 6.26 5.22
CA TYR A 125 -12.34 5.40 5.80
C TYR A 125 -11.48 6.11 6.87
N LEU A 126 -11.61 7.44 7.00
CA LEU A 126 -11.01 8.17 8.12
C LEU A 126 -11.83 7.84 9.38
N LYS A 127 -11.28 7.00 10.26
CA LYS A 127 -11.88 6.79 11.59
C LYS A 127 -11.92 8.15 12.32
N LYS A 128 -13.10 8.55 12.79
CA LYS A 128 -13.28 9.69 13.69
C LYS A 128 -12.61 9.47 15.03
#